data_AF-A0A3Q3K4B3-F1
#
_entry.id   AF-A0A3Q3K4B3-F1
#
_cell.length_a   1.000
_cell.length_b   1.000
_cell.length_c   1.000
_cell.angle_alpha   90.00
_cell.angle_beta   90.00
_cell.angle_gamma   90.00
#
_symmetry.space_group_name_H-M   'P 1'
#
loop_
_entity.id
_entity.type
_entity.pdbx_description
1 polymer ?
#
loop_
_entity_poly.entity_id
_entity_poly.type
_entity_poly.pdbx_seq_one_letter_code
_entity_poly.pdbx_strand_id
1 'polypeptide(L)' 'MMTALYEKCSPHSFSEKFFIEACDEGADAVLAIDRVSNEMTLAGRKDVPPSAVTRPVCGIMGTIRLIAGRL' A
#
# COMPACT_ATOMS: atom_id res chain seq x y z
N MET A 1 17.20 0.43 29.45
CA MET A 1 15.73 0.51 29.59
C MET A 1 15.29 1.90 29.18
N MET A 2 14.54 2.08 28.10
CA MET A 2 13.68 3.26 27.90
C MET A 2 12.70 2.99 26.76
N THR A 3 11.42 3.07 27.06
CA THR A 3 10.29 2.78 26.18
C THR A 3 9.73 4.06 25.58
N ALA A 4 9.28 3.97 24.33
CA ALA A 4 8.23 4.78 23.69
C ALA A 4 8.43 6.30 23.57
N LEU A 5 8.64 6.75 22.32
CA LEU A 5 7.88 7.84 21.74
C LEU A 5 7.58 7.45 20.28
N TYR A 6 6.34 7.00 20.08
CA TYR A 6 5.69 6.93 18.79
C TYR A 6 5.65 8.38 18.27
N GLU A 7 6.66 8.79 17.52
CA GLU A 7 6.56 10.03 16.78
C GLU A 7 5.39 9.85 15.82
N LYS A 8 4.34 10.58 16.16
CA LYS A 8 3.09 10.77 15.43
C LYS A 8 3.46 11.39 14.08
N CYS A 9 4.06 10.60 13.21
CA CYS A 9 4.24 10.95 11.82
C CYS A 9 2.86 10.74 11.21
N SER A 10 2.03 11.77 11.32
CA SER A 10 0.73 11.84 10.65
C SER A 10 0.97 11.40 9.20
N PRO A 11 0.51 10.21 8.79
CA PRO A 11 0.56 9.89 7.38
C PRO A 11 -0.52 10.78 6.78
N HIS A 12 -0.16 11.99 6.36
CA HIS A 12 -0.87 12.64 5.28
C HIS A 12 -0.64 11.75 4.07
N SER A 13 -1.46 10.71 3.98
CA SER A 13 -1.35 9.68 2.98
C SER A 13 -1.90 10.28 1.69
N PHE A 14 -1.05 11.07 1.05
CA PHE A 14 -1.34 11.68 -0.24
C PHE A 14 -0.98 10.68 -1.33
N SER A 15 -1.82 9.65 -1.45
CA SER A 15 -2.00 8.93 -2.69
C SER A 15 -3.34 8.24 -2.61
N GLU A 16 -4.18 8.49 -3.61
CA GLU A 16 -5.51 7.91 -3.77
C GLU A 16 -5.44 6.38 -3.90
N LYS A 17 -4.26 5.84 -4.20
CA LYS A 17 -4.02 4.43 -4.46
C LYS A 17 -2.85 3.87 -3.65
N PHE A 18 -2.97 2.63 -3.22
CA PHE A 18 -1.83 1.84 -2.75
C PHE A 18 -1.34 0.95 -3.89
N PHE A 19 -0.02 0.77 -3.99
CA PHE A 19 0.60 -0.10 -4.98
C PHE A 19 1.40 -1.16 -4.24
N ILE A 20 1.22 -2.42 -4.64
CA ILE A 20 1.98 -3.55 -4.11
C ILE A 20 2.66 -4.25 -5.27
N GLU A 21 3.98 -4.10 -5.36
CA GLU A 21 4.81 -4.78 -6.35
C GLU A 21 5.36 -6.09 -5.78
N ALA A 22 5.51 -7.10 -6.62
CA ALA A 22 6.24 -8.31 -6.26
C ALA A 22 7.75 -8.05 -6.37
N CYS A 23 8.52 -8.65 -5.46
CA CYS A 23 9.99 -8.50 -5.41
C CYS A 23 10.72 -9.47 -6.36
N ASP A 24 9.98 -10.22 -7.18
CA ASP A 24 10.55 -11.26 -8.06
C ASP A 24 11.05 -10.64 -9.38
N GLU A 25 12.25 -11.06 -9.79
CA GLU A 25 12.88 -10.72 -11.08
C GLU A 25 12.05 -11.29 -12.24
N GLY A 26 11.03 -10.53 -12.68
CA GLY A 26 10.12 -10.90 -13.78
C GLY A 26 8.66 -10.54 -13.54
N ALA A 27 8.29 -10.12 -12.33
CA ALA A 27 6.93 -9.71 -12.03
C ALA A 27 6.72 -8.21 -12.36
N ASP A 28 6.07 -7.93 -13.48
CA ASP A 28 5.64 -6.56 -13.86
C ASP A 28 4.24 -6.22 -13.35
N ALA A 29 3.58 -7.19 -12.70
CA ALA A 29 2.25 -7.04 -12.15
C ALA A 29 2.30 -6.38 -10.78
N VAL A 30 1.65 -5.22 -10.66
CA VAL A 30 1.49 -4.46 -9.42
C VAL A 30 0.02 -4.47 -9.04
N LEU A 31 -0.28 -4.81 -7.78
CA LEU A 31 -1.64 -4.69 -7.26
C LEU A 31 -1.89 -3.23 -6.86
N ALA A 32 -2.77 -2.55 -7.59
CA ALA A 32 -3.26 -1.22 -7.26
C ALA A 32 -4.56 -1.33 -6.47
N ILE A 33 -4.64 -0.64 -5.32
CA ILE A 33 -5.82 -0.60 -4.46
C ILE A 33 -6.29 0.84 -4.38
N ASP A 34 -7.46 1.12 -4.94
CA ASP A 34 -8.09 2.43 -4.87
C ASP A 34 -8.76 2.63 -3.51
N ARG A 35 -8.40 3.70 -2.81
CA ARG A 35 -8.89 3.98 -1.45
C ARG A 35 -10.27 4.62 -1.43
N VAL A 36 -10.73 5.14 -2.57
CA VAL A 36 -12.04 5.80 -2.72
C VAL A 36 -13.09 4.74 -3.03
N SER A 37 -12.81 3.84 -3.98
CA SER A 37 -13.75 2.79 -4.39
C SER A 37 -13.56 1.46 -3.65
N ASN A 38 -12.44 1.28 -2.93
CA ASN A 38 -12.00 -0.01 -2.39
C ASN A 38 -11.88 -1.10 -3.47
N GLU A 39 -11.66 -0.70 -4.72
CA GLU A 39 -11.40 -1.61 -5.82
C GLU A 39 -9.93 -1.98 -5.92
N MET A 40 -9.68 -3.20 -6.37
CA MET A 40 -8.34 -3.76 -6.55
C MET A 40 -8.17 -4.08 -8.03
N THR A 41 -7.15 -3.50 -8.64
CA THR A 41 -6.83 -3.70 -10.05
C THR A 41 -5.38 -4.14 -10.22
N LEU A 42 -5.13 -4.93 -11.25
CA LEU A 42 -3.77 -5.30 -11.65
C LEU A 42 -3.25 -4.21 -12.58
N ALA A 43 -2.22 -3.49 -12.15
CA ALA A 43 -1.55 -2.43 -12.88
C ALA A 43 -0.13 -2.88 -13.27
N GLY A 44 0.51 -2.14 -14.18
CA GLY A 44 1.91 -2.34 -14.49
C GLY A 44 2.81 -1.57 -13.52
N ARG A 45 4.09 -1.94 -13.43
CA ARG A 45 5.06 -1.16 -12.64
C ARG A 45 5.20 0.30 -13.10
N LYS A 46 4.87 0.56 -14.37
CA LYS A 46 4.85 1.90 -14.97
C LYS A 46 3.77 2.82 -14.41
N ASP A 47 2.72 2.25 -13.82
CA ASP A 47 1.62 3.01 -13.23
C ASP A 47 1.93 3.47 -11.80
N VAL A 48 3.04 3.01 -11.21
CA VAL A 48 3.50 3.41 -9.89
C VAL A 48 4.19 4.78 -10.01
N PRO A 49 3.69 5.83 -9.32
CA PRO A 49 4.34 7.12 -9.35
C PRO A 49 5.74 7.04 -8.70
N PRO A 50 6.75 7.73 -9.23
CA PRO A 50 8.12 7.69 -8.70
C PRO A 50 8.26 8.33 -7.31
N SER A 51 7.23 9.05 -6.86
CA SER A 51 7.11 9.57 -5.50
C SER A 51 6.52 8.57 -4.49
N ALA A 52 6.15 7.37 -4.93
CA ALA A 52 5.61 6.33 -4.06
C ALA A 52 6.68 5.85 -3.06
N VAL A 53 6.27 5.71 -1.80
CA VAL A 53 7.14 5.19 -0.75
C VAL A 53 7.01 3.67 -0.72
N THR A 54 8.04 2.98 -1.19
CA THR A 54 8.11 1.51 -1.10
C THR A 54 8.60 1.09 0.29
N ARG A 55 7.89 0.13 0.91
CA ARG A 55 8.32 -0.53 2.13
C ARG A 55 8.29 -2.04 1.93
N PRO A 56 9.38 -2.77 2.24
CA PRO A 56 9.41 -4.21 2.08
C PRO A 56 8.44 -4.88 3.06
N VAL A 57 7.73 -5.90 2.59
CA VAL A 57 6.85 -6.74 3.39
C VAL A 57 7.16 -8.21 3.12
N CYS A 58 7.07 -9.07 4.13
CA CYS A 58 7.38 -10.50 3.98
C CYS A 58 6.31 -11.28 3.19
N GLY A 59 5.14 -10.69 2.95
CA GLY A 59 4.06 -11.30 2.18
C GLY A 59 2.70 -10.66 2.44
N ILE A 60 1.74 -10.94 1.56
CA ILE A 60 0.34 -10.54 1.72
C ILE A 60 -0.43 -11.75 2.27
N MET A 61 -0.95 -11.64 3.49
CA MET A 61 -1.76 -12.71 4.11
C MET A 61 -3.10 -12.91 3.37
N GLY A 62 -3.65 -11.81 2.84
CA GLY A 62 -4.94 -11.77 2.16
C GLY A 62 -5.58 -10.39 2.30
N THR A 63 -6.80 -10.26 1.79
CA THR A 63 -7.57 -9.01 1.86
C THR A 63 -8.81 -9.23 2.71
N ILE A 64 -9.04 -8.34 3.69
CA ILE A 64 -10.28 -8.32 4.46
C ILE A 64 -11.10 -7.08 4.08
N ARG A 65 -12.35 -7.30 3.70
CA ARG A 65 -13.31 -6.21 3.46
C ARG A 65 -14.08 -5.95 4.74
N LEU A 66 -13.73 -4.88 5.43
CA LEU A 66 -14.44 -4.44 6.62
C LEU A 66 -15.66 -3.61 6.20
N ILE A 67 -16.84 -4.00 6.66
CA ILE A 67 -18.08 -3.30 6.34
C ILE A 67 -18.18 -2.14 7.34
N ALA A 68 -17.79 -0.94 6.88
CA ALA A 68 -17.65 0.32 7.61
C ALA A 68 -16.36 0.46 8.46
N GLY A 69 -15.33 1.05 7.83
CA GLY A 69 -14.20 1.69 8.50
C GLY A 69 -14.06 3.12 7.99
N ARG A 70 -14.99 4.01 8.38
CA ARG A 70 -14.78 5.46 8.30
C ARG A 70 -14.21 5.91 9.66
N LEU A 71 -13.00 6.46 9.67
CA LEU A 71 -12.59 7.39 10.72
C LEU A 71 -13.27 8.74 10.47
#